data_AF-A0A2V3UCC2-F1
#
_entry.id   AF-A0A2V3UCC2-F1
#
_cell.length_a   1.000
_cell.length_b   1.000
_cell.length_c   1.000
_cell.angle_alpha   90.00
_cell.angle_beta   90.00
_cell.angle_gamma   90.00
#
_symmetry.space_group_name_H-M   'P 1'
#
loop_
_entity.id
_entity.type
_entity.pdbx_description
1 polymer ?
#
loop_
_entity_poly.entity_id
_entity_poly.type
_entity_poly.pdbx_seq_one_letter_code
_entity_poly.pdbx_strand_id
1 'polypeptide(L)'
;MAEDQASNVDLDENKFFTHLREIESAERRKDECVSGLRNARKLAQGAGVSLKEFDLIRKLNGFTRDELMSLINRLIQYAKYLRTPVIQQLEMFRPEEASEDEMLDEAYGKGVVAGKRGVETAANPWTLDNPLGQRWEAGRLDGAKLLQAA
;
A
#
# COMPACT_ATOMS: atom_id res chain seq x y z
N MET A 1 -21.90 -39.91 33.21
CA MET A 1 -22.64 -39.79 31.93
C MET A 1 -23.09 -38.35 31.87
N ALA A 2 -22.42 -37.52 31.06
CA ALA A 2 -22.75 -36.12 30.91
C ALA A 2 -23.76 -36.02 29.75
N GLU A 3 -24.98 -35.61 30.06
CA GLU A 3 -26.03 -35.33 29.08
C GLU A 3 -25.67 -34.05 28.33
N ASP A 4 -25.50 -34.21 27.01
CA ASP A 4 -25.34 -33.12 26.06
C ASP A 4 -26.70 -32.42 25.92
N GLN A 5 -26.87 -31.29 26.60
CA GLN A 5 -28.02 -30.40 26.38
C GLN A 5 -27.82 -29.68 25.05
N ALA A 6 -28.26 -30.29 23.96
CA ALA A 6 -28.49 -29.57 22.71
C ALA A 6 -29.54 -28.48 22.98
N SER A 7 -29.09 -27.24 23.07
CA SER A 7 -29.97 -26.08 23.19
C SER A 7 -30.90 -26.05 21.98
N ASN A 8 -32.19 -26.26 22.23
CA ASN A 8 -33.21 -26.14 21.20
C ASN A 8 -33.42 -24.64 20.94
N VAL A 9 -32.60 -24.08 20.05
CA VAL A 9 -32.69 -22.68 19.63
C VAL A 9 -33.91 -22.57 18.73
N ASP A 10 -34.99 -22.00 19.28
CA ASP A 10 -36.19 -21.64 18.51
C ASP A 10 -35.81 -20.50 17.55
N LEU A 11 -35.42 -20.88 16.34
CA LEU A 11 -34.87 -19.99 15.34
C LEU A 11 -36.03 -19.34 14.58
N ASP A 12 -36.28 -18.06 14.85
CA ASP A 12 -37.27 -17.26 14.13
C ASP A 12 -37.00 -17.31 12.61
N GLU A 13 -37.92 -17.93 11.88
CA GLU A 13 -37.83 -18.19 10.44
C GLU A 13 -37.58 -16.90 9.65
N ASN A 14 -38.16 -15.77 10.07
CA ASN A 14 -37.96 -14.48 9.41
C ASN A 14 -36.53 -13.96 9.63
N LYS A 15 -35.94 -14.17 10.81
CA LYS A 15 -34.54 -13.81 11.08
C LYS A 15 -33.58 -14.70 10.31
N PHE A 16 -33.87 -15.98 10.21
CA PHE A 16 -33.09 -16.92 9.40
C PHE A 16 -33.02 -16.49 7.93
N PHE A 17 -34.17 -16.23 7.29
CA PHE A 17 -34.19 -15.80 5.89
C PHE A 17 -33.59 -14.40 5.67
N THR A 18 -33.67 -13.51 6.66
CA THR A 18 -32.99 -12.21 6.60
C THR A 18 -31.48 -12.38 6.55
N HIS A 19 -30.90 -13.14 7.48
CA HIS A 19 -29.46 -13.39 7.50
C HIS A 19 -28.97 -14.21 6.31
N LEU A 20 -29.77 -15.18 5.83
CA LEU A 20 -29.45 -15.94 4.62
C LEU A 20 -29.31 -15.00 3.41
N ARG A 21 -30.26 -14.08 3.21
CA ARG A 21 -30.17 -13.07 2.14
C ARG A 21 -28.97 -12.13 2.29
N GLU A 22 -28.65 -11.73 3.52
CA GLU A 22 -27.46 -10.91 3.78
C GLU A 22 -26.18 -11.64 3.36
N ILE A 23 -26.06 -12.93 3.71
CA ILE A 23 -24.93 -13.78 3.32
C ILE A 23 -24.84 -13.91 1.80
N GLU A 24 -25.94 -14.29 1.13
CA GLU A 24 -25.98 -14.41 -0.34
C GLU A 24 -25.60 -13.09 -1.02
N SER A 25 -26.06 -11.95 -0.48
CA SER A 25 -25.70 -10.62 -1.01
C SER A 25 -24.21 -10.29 -0.82
N ALA A 26 -23.61 -10.74 0.29
CA ALA A 26 -22.20 -10.55 0.56
C ALA A 26 -21.33 -11.46 -0.32
N GLU A 27 -21.78 -12.69 -0.57
CA GLU A 27 -21.15 -13.63 -1.51
C GLU A 27 -21.14 -13.07 -2.94
N ARG A 28 -22.29 -12.57 -3.42
CA ARG A 28 -22.35 -11.93 -4.74
C ARG A 28 -21.39 -10.75 -4.85
N ARG A 29 -21.33 -9.86 -3.85
CA ARG A 29 -20.39 -8.72 -3.83
C ARG A 29 -18.94 -9.18 -3.82
N LYS A 30 -18.61 -10.25 -3.09
CA LYS A 30 -17.28 -10.84 -3.10
C LYS A 30 -16.90 -11.34 -4.50
N ASP A 31 -17.80 -12.03 -5.18
CA ASP A 31 -17.56 -12.55 -6.53
C ASP A 31 -17.39 -11.43 -7.57
N GLU A 32 -18.19 -10.36 -7.46
CA GLU A 32 -18.03 -9.15 -8.27
C GLU A 32 -16.66 -8.50 -8.04
N CYS A 33 -16.23 -8.34 -6.78
CA CYS A 33 -14.90 -7.82 -6.45
C CYS A 33 -13.76 -8.70 -6.99
N VAL A 34 -13.88 -10.02 -6.85
CA VAL A 34 -12.87 -10.97 -7.34
C VAL A 34 -12.77 -10.94 -8.87
N SER A 35 -13.91 -10.91 -9.56
CA SER A 35 -13.95 -10.82 -11.02
C SER A 35 -13.41 -9.49 -11.53
N GLY A 36 -13.74 -8.37 -10.87
CA GLY A 36 -13.19 -7.05 -11.15
C GLY A 36 -11.66 -7.00 -10.98
N LEU A 37 -11.14 -7.56 -9.88
CA LEU A 37 -9.70 -7.66 -9.64
C LEU A 37 -8.99 -8.49 -10.71
N ARG A 38 -9.60 -9.61 -11.14
CA ARG A 38 -9.07 -10.45 -12.21
C ARG A 38 -8.98 -9.68 -13.54
N ASN A 39 -10.03 -8.93 -13.89
CA ASN A 39 -10.07 -8.15 -15.11
C ASN A 39 -9.04 -7.02 -15.10
N ALA A 40 -8.91 -6.29 -13.98
CA ALA A 40 -7.89 -5.25 -13.81
C ALA A 40 -6.47 -5.82 -13.96
N ARG A 41 -6.19 -6.99 -13.37
CA ARG A 41 -4.90 -7.69 -13.53
C ARG A 41 -4.63 -8.10 -14.98
N LYS A 42 -5.64 -8.58 -15.70
CA LYS A 42 -5.51 -8.91 -17.14
C LYS A 42 -5.20 -7.67 -17.98
N LEU A 43 -5.88 -6.56 -17.72
CA LEU A 43 -5.62 -5.30 -18.42
C LEU A 43 -4.20 -4.78 -18.14
N ALA A 44 -3.76 -4.83 -16.87
CA ALA A 44 -2.39 -4.45 -16.49
C ALA A 44 -1.34 -5.32 -17.19
N GLN A 45 -1.55 -6.64 -17.27
CA GLN A 45 -0.67 -7.52 -18.05
C GLN A 45 -0.69 -7.18 -19.55
N GLY A 46 -1.86 -6.90 -20.11
CA GLY A 46 -1.99 -6.46 -21.51
C GLY A 46 -1.27 -5.14 -21.79
N ALA A 47 -1.11 -4.28 -20.79
CA ALA A 47 -0.33 -3.05 -20.86
C ALA A 47 1.17 -3.24 -20.60
N GLY A 48 1.63 -4.48 -20.40
CA GLY A 48 3.04 -4.82 -20.17
C GLY A 48 3.49 -4.79 -18.70
N VAL A 49 2.56 -4.65 -17.74
CA VAL A 49 2.92 -4.66 -16.31
C VAL A 49 3.24 -6.07 -15.83
N SER A 50 4.44 -6.27 -15.29
CA SER A 50 4.81 -7.49 -14.57
C SER A 50 4.07 -7.57 -13.23
N LEU A 51 3.03 -8.40 -13.14
CA LEU A 51 2.22 -8.53 -11.91
C LEU A 51 3.05 -9.02 -10.71
N LYS A 52 4.10 -9.82 -10.96
CA LYS A 52 4.98 -10.32 -9.90
C LYS A 52 5.74 -9.18 -9.23
N GLU A 53 6.31 -8.28 -10.04
CA GLU A 53 7.01 -7.09 -9.56
C GLU A 53 6.03 -6.11 -8.93
N PHE A 54 4.88 -5.88 -9.57
CA PHE A 54 3.86 -4.99 -9.04
C PHE A 54 3.34 -5.45 -7.66
N ASP A 55 3.03 -6.73 -7.49
CA ASP A 55 2.59 -7.29 -6.22
C ASP A 55 3.70 -7.21 -5.15
N LEU A 56 4.97 -7.38 -5.55
CA LEU A 56 6.11 -7.20 -4.66
C LEU A 56 6.21 -5.74 -4.19
N ILE A 57 6.21 -4.78 -5.12
CA ILE A 57 6.26 -3.35 -4.81
C ILE A 57 5.07 -2.94 -3.94
N ARG A 58 3.87 -3.47 -4.19
CA ARG A 58 2.69 -3.19 -3.35
C ARG A 58 2.86 -3.70 -1.92
N LYS A 59 3.55 -4.82 -1.72
CA LYS A 59 3.88 -5.33 -0.37
C LYS A 59 4.97 -4.50 0.31
N LEU A 60 5.89 -3.94 -0.46
CA LEU A 60 6.94 -3.05 0.04
C LEU A 60 6.43 -1.62 0.27
N ASN A 61 5.30 -1.24 -0.32
CA ASN A 61 4.68 0.05 -0.12
C ASN A 61 4.21 0.19 1.34
N GLY A 62 4.80 1.13 2.07
CA GLY A 62 4.58 1.32 3.50
C GLY A 62 5.79 0.95 4.37
N PHE A 63 6.81 0.31 3.81
CA PHE A 63 8.09 0.14 4.49
C PHE A 63 8.84 1.47 4.50
N THR A 64 9.40 1.82 5.65
CA THR A 64 10.44 2.85 5.72
C THR A 64 11.72 2.34 5.06
N ARG A 65 12.63 3.27 4.73
CA ARG A 65 13.92 2.94 4.13
C ARG A 65 14.69 1.90 4.96
N ASP A 66 14.73 2.07 6.27
CA ASP A 66 15.49 1.21 7.19
C ASP A 66 14.89 -0.20 7.30
N GLU A 67 13.56 -0.29 7.30
CA GLU A 67 12.86 -1.57 7.29
C GLU A 67 13.09 -2.32 5.98
N LEU A 68 13.10 -1.61 4.84
CA LEU A 68 13.39 -2.18 3.54
C LEU A 68 14.84 -2.70 3.46
N MET A 69 15.80 -1.92 3.95
CA MET A 69 17.22 -2.33 4.02
C MET A 69 17.39 -3.57 4.91
N SER A 70 16.72 -3.59 6.06
CA SER A 70 16.72 -4.76 6.96
C SER A 70 16.11 -5.99 6.31
N LEU A 71 15.01 -5.83 5.55
CA LEU A 71 14.38 -6.91 4.80
C LEU A 71 15.33 -7.46 3.72
N ILE A 72 15.97 -6.59 2.94
CA ILE A 72 16.91 -6.97 1.89
C ILE A 72 18.11 -7.74 2.48
N ASN A 73 18.66 -7.27 3.60
CA ASN A 73 19.76 -7.94 4.28
C ASN A 73 19.38 -9.37 4.72
N ARG A 74 18.17 -9.55 5.27
CA ARG A 74 17.65 -10.90 5.61
C ARG A 74 17.45 -11.77 4.38
N LEU A 75 16.91 -11.22 3.28
CA LEU A 75 16.73 -11.95 2.02
C LEU A 75 18.06 -12.45 1.47
N ILE A 76 19.10 -11.62 1.51
CA ILE A 76 20.47 -12.01 1.12
C ILE A 76 20.99 -13.13 2.02
N GLN A 77 20.78 -13.03 3.34
CA GLN A 77 21.19 -14.08 4.28
C GLN A 77 20.48 -15.42 3.98
N TYR A 78 19.18 -15.39 3.69
CA TYR A 78 18.43 -16.60 3.30
C TYR A 78 18.89 -17.16 1.97
N ALA A 79 19.17 -16.31 0.98
CA ALA A 79 19.72 -16.73 -0.30
C ALA A 79 21.07 -17.44 -0.13
N LYS A 80 21.92 -16.96 0.79
CA LYS A 80 23.18 -17.65 1.16
C LYS A 80 22.92 -19.04 1.73
N TYR A 81 21.96 -19.20 2.65
CA TYR A 81 21.60 -20.52 3.19
C TYR A 81 21.07 -21.46 2.12
N LEU A 82 20.32 -20.94 1.17
CA LEU A 82 19.76 -21.71 0.05
C LEU A 82 20.73 -21.86 -1.14
N ARG A 83 21.99 -21.38 -1.01
CA ARG A 83 23.01 -21.36 -2.07
C ARG A 83 22.49 -20.77 -3.40
N THR A 84 21.54 -19.84 -3.30
CA THR A 84 20.98 -19.15 -4.45
C THR A 84 21.96 -18.05 -4.87
N PRO A 85 22.38 -17.99 -6.15
CA PRO A 85 23.29 -16.95 -6.61
C PRO A 85 22.62 -15.59 -6.51
N VAL A 86 23.20 -14.70 -5.72
CA VAL A 86 22.81 -13.29 -5.65
C VAL A 86 23.83 -12.50 -6.48
N ILE A 87 23.41 -11.95 -7.61
CA ILE A 87 24.24 -10.98 -8.36
C ILE A 87 24.20 -9.68 -7.56
N GLN A 88 25.19 -9.47 -6.69
CA GLN A 88 25.37 -8.21 -5.98
C GLN A 88 26.21 -7.25 -6.85
N GLN A 89 25.51 -6.37 -7.56
CA GLN A 89 26.01 -5.02 -7.83
C GLN A 89 25.20 -4.02 -6.99
N LEU A 90 25.10 -4.29 -5.68
CA LEU A 90 24.47 -3.38 -4.71
C LEU A 90 25.51 -2.64 -3.84
N GLU A 91 26.79 -2.78 -4.15
CA GLU A 91 27.86 -1.97 -3.55
C GLU A 91 28.24 -0.85 -4.51
N MET A 92 27.67 0.36 -4.30
CA MET A 92 28.41 1.62 -4.48
C MET A 92 27.66 2.90 -4.03
N PHE A 93 26.53 2.79 -3.32
CA PHE A 93 25.98 3.94 -2.62
C PHE A 93 25.70 3.53 -1.18
N ARG A 94 26.70 3.70 -0.30
CA ARG A 94 26.35 4.17 1.04
C ARG A 94 25.47 5.39 0.81
N PRO A 95 24.30 5.52 1.45
CA PRO A 95 23.73 6.85 1.57
C PRO A 95 24.82 7.71 2.21
N GLU A 96 25.38 8.63 1.43
CA GLU A 96 25.66 9.93 2.02
C GLU A 96 24.34 10.34 2.69
N GLU A 97 24.41 10.79 3.94
CA GLU A 97 23.25 11.40 4.57
C GLU A 97 22.68 12.39 3.55
N ALA A 98 21.42 12.20 3.17
CA ALA A 98 20.81 13.01 2.13
C ALA A 98 21.07 14.46 2.51
N SER A 99 21.68 15.22 1.60
CA SER A 99 21.97 16.61 1.86
C SER A 99 20.66 17.33 2.20
N GLU A 100 20.75 18.42 2.97
CA GLU A 100 19.56 19.17 3.37
C GLU A 100 18.72 19.59 2.15
N ASP A 101 19.38 19.90 1.03
CA ASP A 101 18.76 20.21 -0.26
C ASP A 101 18.00 19.01 -0.86
N GLU A 102 18.56 17.81 -0.82
CA GLU A 102 17.89 16.59 -1.31
C GLU A 102 16.65 16.26 -0.46
N MET A 103 16.73 16.46 0.86
CA MET A 103 15.58 16.28 1.75
C MET A 103 14.46 17.30 1.46
N LEU A 104 14.82 18.54 1.15
CA LEU A 104 13.89 19.61 0.78
C LEU A 104 13.20 19.33 -0.57
N ASP A 105 13.95 18.83 -1.56
CA ASP A 105 13.42 18.45 -2.86
C ASP A 105 12.51 17.21 -2.76
N GLU A 106 12.89 16.22 -1.94
CA GLU A 106 12.03 15.06 -1.67
C GLU A 106 10.72 15.48 -0.98
N ALA A 107 10.80 16.38 0.00
CA ALA A 107 9.64 16.93 0.68
C ALA A 107 8.71 17.66 -0.31
N TYR A 108 9.27 18.50 -1.19
CA TYR A 108 8.50 19.17 -2.25
C TYR A 108 7.83 18.17 -3.20
N GLY A 109 8.57 17.16 -3.68
CA GLY A 109 8.04 16.13 -4.59
C GLY A 109 6.89 15.33 -3.97
N LYS A 110 7.03 14.94 -2.69
CA LYS A 110 5.94 14.30 -1.92
C LYS A 110 4.72 15.22 -1.79
N GLY A 111 4.95 16.52 -1.60
CA GLY A 111 3.92 17.56 -1.61
C GLY A 111 3.16 17.57 -2.93
N VAL A 112 3.85 17.69 -4.07
CA VAL A 112 3.22 17.72 -5.40
C VAL A 112 2.31 16.52 -5.65
N VAL A 113 2.76 15.32 -5.26
CA VAL A 113 1.95 14.10 -5.37
C VAL A 113 0.71 14.17 -4.48
N ALA A 114 0.85 14.67 -3.24
CA ALA A 114 -0.27 14.86 -2.32
C ALA A 114 -1.29 15.88 -2.87
N GLY A 115 -0.81 16.98 -3.45
CA GLY A 115 -1.63 18.00 -4.10
C GLY A 115 -2.44 17.45 -5.28
N LYS A 116 -1.79 16.68 -6.16
CA LYS A 116 -2.45 15.97 -7.26
C LYS A 116 -3.45 14.90 -6.81
N ARG A 117 -3.44 14.52 -5.54
CA ARG A 117 -4.38 13.56 -4.94
C ARG A 117 -5.45 14.24 -4.08
N GLY A 118 -5.47 15.58 -4.02
CA GLY A 118 -6.43 16.33 -3.21
C GLY A 118 -6.25 16.15 -1.71
N VAL A 119 -5.05 15.77 -1.27
CA VAL A 119 -4.75 15.54 0.14
C VAL A 119 -4.63 16.89 0.88
N GLU A 120 -5.14 16.95 2.10
CA GLU A 120 -5.09 18.14 2.96
C GLU A 120 -3.74 18.31 3.66
N THR A 121 -3.44 19.53 4.11
CA THR A 121 -2.20 19.91 4.81
C THR A 121 -1.96 19.10 6.08
N ALA A 122 -3.01 18.60 6.74
CA ALA A 122 -2.90 17.76 7.93
C ALA A 122 -2.16 16.42 7.69
N ALA A 123 -2.03 16.00 6.44
CA ALA A 123 -1.27 14.80 6.08
C ALA A 123 0.23 15.08 5.86
N ASN A 124 0.70 16.31 6.11
CA ASN A 124 2.12 16.63 6.05
C ASN A 124 2.86 15.81 7.13
N PRO A 125 3.86 15.00 6.76
CA PRO A 125 4.63 14.23 7.73
C PRO A 125 5.59 15.12 8.55
N TRP A 126 5.74 16.40 8.18
CA TRP A 126 6.53 17.39 8.90
C TRP A 126 5.66 18.55 9.38
N THR A 127 6.09 19.20 10.46
CA THR A 127 5.49 20.40 10.99
C THR A 127 5.86 21.63 10.13
N LEU A 128 4.94 22.59 9.99
CA LEU A 128 5.13 23.78 9.14
C LEU A 128 6.14 24.81 9.70
N ASP A 129 6.56 24.63 10.94
CA ASP A 129 7.62 25.41 11.58
C ASP A 129 9.02 25.03 11.07
N ASN A 130 9.17 23.91 10.36
CA ASN A 130 10.44 23.47 9.78
C ASN A 130 10.48 23.61 8.24
N PRO A 131 11.68 23.75 7.65
CA PRO A 131 11.83 23.95 6.20
C PRO A 131 11.24 22.82 5.33
N LEU A 132 11.28 21.57 5.81
CA LEU A 132 10.74 20.41 5.09
C LEU A 132 9.21 20.46 4.99
N GLY A 133 8.54 20.84 6.08
CA GLY A 133 7.09 21.01 6.12
C GLY A 133 6.62 22.13 5.22
N GLN A 134 7.36 23.25 5.19
CA GLN A 134 7.10 24.36 4.28
C GLN A 134 7.28 23.96 2.81
N ARG A 135 8.33 23.19 2.49
CA ARG A 135 8.57 22.70 1.13
C ARG A 135 7.52 21.70 0.67
N TRP A 136 7.10 20.79 1.54
CA TRP A 136 6.02 19.87 1.24
C TRP A 136 4.71 20.60 0.98
N GLU A 137 4.36 21.61 1.78
CA GLU A 137 3.13 22.38 1.58
C GLU A 137 3.17 23.19 0.27
N ALA A 138 4.32 23.79 -0.06
CA ALA A 138 4.52 24.45 -1.35
C ALA A 138 4.29 23.49 -2.53
N GLY A 139 4.86 22.28 -2.45
CA GLY A 139 4.63 21.23 -3.45
C GLY A 139 3.15 20.84 -3.55
N ARG A 140 2.47 20.69 -2.41
CA ARG A 140 1.04 20.33 -2.37
C ARG A 140 0.16 21.36 -3.05
N LEU A 141 0.41 22.65 -2.80
CA LEU A 141 -0.31 23.74 -3.46
C LEU A 141 -0.08 23.73 -4.97
N ASP A 142 1.15 23.50 -5.42
CA ASP A 142 1.47 23.42 -6.84
C ASP A 142 0.83 22.19 -7.52
N GLY A 143 0.86 21.04 -6.85
CA GLY A 143 0.19 19.83 -7.31
C GLY A 143 -1.33 20.00 -7.42
N ALA A 144 -1.94 20.73 -6.49
CA ALA A 144 -3.38 21.02 -6.50
C ALA A 144 -3.77 22.00 -7.63
N LYS A 145 -2.93 23.00 -7.93
CA LYS A 145 -3.14 23.90 -9.09
C LYS A 145 -3.12 23.15 -10.41
N LEU A 146 -2.21 22.18 -10.57
CA LEU A 146 -2.15 21.34 -11.77
C LEU A 146 -3.41 20.47 -11.93
N LEU A 147 -4.08 20.13 -10.84
CA LEU A 147 -5.36 19.40 -10.88
C LEU A 147 -6.53 20.30 -11.29
N GLN A 148 -6.49 21.59 -10.95
CA GLN A 148 -7.54 22.57 -11.28
C GLN A 148 -7.40 23.16 -12.69
N ALA A 149 -6.20 23.05 -13.29
CA ALA A 149 -5.92 23.51 -14.65
C ALA A 149 -6.16 22.44 -15.74
N ALA A 150 -6.52 21.21 -15.35
CA ALA A 150 -6.87 20.08 -16.22
C ALA A 150 -8.38 19.83 -16.21
#